data_AF-A0A3L7RPV1-F1
#
_entry.id   AF-A0A3L7RPV1-F1
#
_cell.length_a   1.000
_cell.length_b   1.000
_cell.length_c   1.000
_cell.angle_alpha   90.00
_cell.angle_beta   90.00
_cell.angle_gamma   90.00
#
_symmetry.space_group_name_H-M   'P 1'
#
loop_
_entity.id
_entity.type
_entity.pdbx_description
1 polymer ?
#
loop_
_entity_poly.entity_id
_entity_poly.type
_entity_poly.pdbx_seq_one_letter_code
_entity_poly.pdbx_strand_id
1 'polypeptide(L)'
;MVQAGVANLVGPALVDVVGGLVSLACLAAFMRVWQPRDCWRYGAAEMPSAATSPEALDPPVRIVWAWMPWVFLSLAVFAWGLPAVKAGLEAKPESILAGIVPVAAVAPEFPVPRLHEAVAKVAPATHLDRELERAVYRLNWLSAAGTGILLAALFAIPWLGIAPRRAWRIWRENLARLAIPLVTIAAMLALAFVTRYSGTDVILGLAMTRTGPAYPLFAALLGWLGVALTGSDTSSNAMFGSLQRVTAEQLGLDPLLICTANSTGGVMGKMIDAQSIVVAATATGIDRREGAILRRVFPHSLALAVLVGLLVWLQTGPLAWMVPASAP
;
A
#
# COMPACT_ATOMS: atom_id res chain seq x y z
N MET A 1 -6.93 -7.22 -16.59
CA MET A 1 -7.41 -8.60 -16.81
C MET A 1 -6.78 -9.60 -15.84
N VAL A 2 -5.44 -9.72 -15.79
CA VAL A 2 -4.76 -10.64 -14.85
C VAL A 2 -5.16 -10.40 -13.39
N GLN A 3 -5.09 -9.15 -12.92
CA GLN A 3 -5.49 -8.81 -11.55
C GLN A 3 -6.95 -9.19 -11.25
N ALA A 4 -7.88 -8.96 -12.19
CA ALA A 4 -9.28 -9.36 -12.03
C ALA A 4 -9.44 -10.89 -11.95
N GLY A 5 -8.72 -11.65 -12.79
CA GLY A 5 -8.74 -13.10 -12.73
C GLY A 5 -8.20 -13.65 -11.41
N VAL A 6 -7.08 -13.12 -10.92
CA VAL A 6 -6.48 -13.54 -9.65
C VAL A 6 -7.38 -13.18 -8.47
N ALA A 7 -7.97 -11.97 -8.48
CA ALA A 7 -8.85 -11.53 -7.42
C ALA A 7 -10.10 -12.41 -7.29
N ASN A 8 -10.68 -12.84 -8.42
CA ASN A 8 -11.89 -13.66 -8.45
C ASN A 8 -11.63 -15.16 -8.23
N LEU A 9 -10.47 -15.69 -8.65
CA LEU A 9 -10.21 -17.15 -8.65
C LEU A 9 -9.30 -17.63 -7.52
N VAL A 10 -8.37 -16.79 -7.07
CA VAL A 10 -7.34 -17.15 -6.07
C VAL A 10 -7.54 -16.36 -4.78
N GLY A 11 -7.98 -15.11 -4.91
CA GLY A 11 -8.23 -14.19 -3.81
C GLY A 11 -7.30 -12.97 -3.80
N PRO A 12 -7.51 -12.05 -2.85
CA PRO A 12 -6.91 -10.72 -2.89
C PRO A 12 -5.40 -10.68 -2.58
N ALA A 13 -4.85 -11.70 -1.90
CA ALA A 13 -3.49 -11.66 -1.37
C ALA A 13 -2.38 -11.69 -2.44
N LEU A 14 -2.66 -12.24 -3.62
CA LEU A 14 -1.65 -12.47 -4.69
C LEU A 14 -1.84 -11.56 -5.91
N VAL A 15 -2.87 -10.72 -5.91
CA VAL A 15 -3.30 -9.93 -7.07
C VAL A 15 -2.17 -9.05 -7.60
N ASP A 16 -1.49 -8.33 -6.70
CA ASP A 16 -0.42 -7.41 -7.09
C ASP A 16 0.87 -8.12 -7.48
N VAL A 17 1.19 -9.23 -6.82
CA VAL A 17 2.40 -10.02 -7.13
C VAL A 17 2.30 -10.61 -8.53
N VAL A 18 1.19 -11.30 -8.83
CA VAL A 18 0.98 -11.94 -10.13
C VAL A 18 0.81 -10.87 -11.23
N GLY A 19 0.09 -9.79 -10.95
CA GLY A 19 -0.04 -8.66 -11.86
C GLY A 19 1.32 -8.03 -12.21
N GLY A 20 2.18 -7.81 -11.22
CA GLY A 20 3.53 -7.28 -11.41
C GLY A 20 4.44 -8.22 -12.19
N LEU A 21 4.42 -9.52 -11.90
CA LEU A 21 5.21 -10.52 -12.63
C LEU A 21 4.81 -10.60 -14.11
N VAL A 22 3.51 -10.62 -14.40
CA VAL A 22 3.03 -10.61 -15.78
C VAL A 22 3.39 -9.30 -16.48
N SER A 23 3.27 -8.16 -15.80
CA SER A 23 3.68 -6.86 -16.35
C SER A 23 5.17 -6.85 -16.72
N LEU A 24 6.04 -7.36 -15.85
CA LEU A 24 7.48 -7.51 -16.13
C LEU A 24 7.74 -8.44 -17.32
N ALA A 25 7.06 -9.58 -17.38
CA ALA A 25 7.19 -10.53 -18.50
C ALA A 25 6.73 -9.91 -19.83
N CYS A 26 5.59 -9.20 -19.84
CA CYS A 26 5.08 -8.48 -20.99
C CYS A 26 6.05 -7.38 -21.44
N LEU A 27 6.61 -6.61 -20.50
CA LEU A 27 7.60 -5.59 -20.80
C LEU A 27 8.88 -6.21 -21.40
N ALA A 28 9.37 -7.31 -20.82
CA ALA A 28 10.55 -8.02 -21.34
C ALA A 28 10.31 -8.58 -22.75
N ALA A 29 9.12 -9.14 -23.01
CA ALA A 29 8.73 -9.61 -24.34
C ALA A 29 8.60 -8.45 -25.34
N PHE A 30 7.99 -7.34 -24.93
CA PHE A 30 7.88 -6.14 -25.75
C PHE A 30 9.25 -5.59 -26.13
N MET A 31 10.18 -5.51 -25.16
CA MET A 31 11.56 -5.03 -25.37
C MET A 31 12.40 -5.96 -26.26
N ARG A 32 11.98 -7.21 -26.50
CA ARG A 32 12.60 -8.09 -27.50
C ARG A 32 12.20 -7.72 -28.93
N VAL A 33 11.01 -7.17 -29.10
CA VAL A 33 10.47 -6.78 -30.42
C VAL A 33 10.75 -5.31 -30.73
N TRP A 34 10.72 -4.46 -29.71
CA TRP A 34 10.92 -3.02 -29.82
C TRP A 34 12.08 -2.56 -28.94
N GLN A 35 13.00 -1.79 -29.51
CA GLN A 35 14.06 -1.11 -28.78
C GLN A 35 13.98 0.40 -29.01
N PRO A 36 14.16 1.23 -27.97
CA PRO A 36 14.17 2.67 -28.13
C PRO A 36 15.32 3.09 -29.05
N ARG A 37 15.03 4.03 -29.97
CA ARG A 37 16.03 4.57 -30.92
C ARG A 37 17.23 5.20 -30.19
N ASP A 38 16.97 5.83 -29.05
CA ASP A 38 17.99 6.39 -28.17
C ASP A 38 18.00 5.63 -26.84
N CYS A 39 18.97 4.74 -26.68
CA CYS A 39 19.25 4.11 -25.40
C CYS A 39 20.06 5.06 -24.53
N TRP A 40 19.40 5.87 -23.69
CA TRP A 40 20.08 6.68 -22.71
C TRP A 40 20.74 5.79 -21.66
N ARG A 41 22.07 5.71 -21.68
CA ARG A 41 22.87 5.01 -20.68
C ARG A 41 23.37 6.03 -19.66
N TYR A 42 22.97 5.84 -18.42
CA TYR A 42 23.46 6.64 -17.29
C TYR A 42 24.99 6.53 -17.24
N GLY A 43 25.72 7.65 -17.31
CA GLY A 43 27.19 7.67 -17.35
C GLY A 43 27.84 7.78 -18.73
N ALA A 44 27.11 8.11 -19.80
CA ALA A 44 27.69 8.36 -21.14
C ALA A 44 28.43 9.72 -21.27
N ALA A 45 28.78 10.37 -20.16
CA ALA A 45 29.91 11.30 -20.10
C ALA A 45 31.10 10.49 -19.57
N GLU A 46 31.94 10.02 -20.49
CA GLU A 46 33.27 9.44 -20.23
C GLU A 46 33.33 8.38 -19.12
N MET A 47 32.71 7.21 -19.36
CA MET A 47 33.32 6.00 -18.83
C MET A 47 34.66 5.84 -19.57
N PRO A 48 35.81 5.78 -18.86
CA PRO A 48 37.00 5.25 -19.50
C PRO A 48 36.57 3.90 -20.05
N SER A 49 36.81 3.67 -21.35
CA SER A 49 36.63 2.37 -22.00
C SER A 49 37.04 1.33 -20.97
N ALA A 50 36.05 0.62 -20.42
CA ALA A 50 36.29 -0.40 -19.43
C ALA A 50 37.04 -1.45 -20.19
N ALA A 51 38.37 -1.34 -20.14
CA ALA A 51 39.28 -2.34 -20.64
C ALA A 51 38.80 -3.63 -19.98
N THR A 52 38.26 -4.49 -20.82
CA THR A 52 37.77 -5.82 -20.55
C THR A 52 38.87 -6.62 -19.85
N SER A 53 38.97 -6.44 -18.54
CA SER A 53 39.32 -7.56 -17.67
C SER A 53 38.04 -8.38 -17.59
N PRO A 54 38.04 -9.68 -17.92
CA PRO A 54 36.90 -10.52 -17.60
C PRO A 54 36.78 -10.49 -16.08
N GLU A 55 35.89 -9.63 -15.56
CA GLU A 55 35.50 -9.67 -14.17
C GLU A 55 34.96 -11.08 -13.97
N ALA A 56 35.73 -11.91 -13.25
CA ALA A 56 35.41 -13.31 -13.07
C ALA A 56 33.99 -13.37 -12.50
N LEU A 57 33.05 -13.90 -13.29
CA LEU A 57 31.66 -14.01 -12.87
C LEU A 57 31.65 -14.68 -11.51
N ASP A 58 31.01 -14.01 -10.53
CA ASP A 58 30.91 -14.55 -9.19
C ASP A 58 30.38 -15.98 -9.24
N PRO A 59 30.94 -16.92 -8.47
CA PRO A 59 30.48 -18.29 -8.49
C PRO A 59 28.99 -18.32 -8.13
N PRO A 60 28.18 -19.19 -8.77
CA PRO A 60 26.72 -19.22 -8.59
C PRO A 60 26.31 -19.38 -7.12
N VAL A 61 27.13 -20.05 -6.31
CA VAL A 61 26.94 -20.17 -4.86
C VAL A 61 26.96 -18.83 -4.15
N ARG A 62 27.87 -17.91 -4.53
CA ARG A 62 27.96 -16.57 -3.92
C ARG A 62 26.76 -15.71 -4.33
N ILE A 63 26.31 -15.86 -5.57
CA ILE A 63 25.08 -15.21 -6.07
C ILE A 63 23.87 -15.70 -5.27
N VAL A 64 23.66 -17.02 -5.17
CA VAL A 64 22.56 -17.59 -4.39
C VAL A 64 22.63 -17.16 -2.93
N TRP A 65 23.81 -17.20 -2.32
CA TRP A 65 24.01 -16.79 -0.93
C TRP A 65 23.65 -15.31 -0.70
N ALA A 66 23.99 -14.42 -1.63
CA ALA A 66 23.63 -13.00 -1.57
C ALA A 66 22.11 -12.74 -1.72
N TRP A 67 21.39 -13.65 -2.38
CA TRP A 67 19.94 -13.58 -2.55
C TRP A 67 19.15 -14.12 -1.35
N MET A 68 19.78 -14.84 -0.43
CA MET A 68 19.09 -15.48 0.71
C MET A 68 18.29 -14.51 1.60
N PRO A 69 18.75 -13.28 1.91
CA PRO A 69 17.94 -12.31 2.65
C PRO A 69 16.62 -11.97 1.96
N TRP A 70 16.64 -11.89 0.62
CA TRP A 70 15.43 -11.65 -0.17
C TRP A 70 14.50 -12.87 -0.12
N VAL A 71 15.05 -14.09 -0.18
CA VAL A 71 14.28 -15.32 -0.01
C VAL A 71 13.62 -15.39 1.37
N PHE A 72 14.36 -15.10 2.46
CA PHE A 72 13.80 -15.07 3.81
C PHE A 72 12.70 -14.02 3.95
N LEU A 73 12.92 -12.82 3.39
CA LEU A 73 11.93 -11.77 3.37
C LEU A 73 10.66 -12.21 2.64
N SER A 74 10.79 -12.73 1.43
CA SER A 74 9.65 -13.19 0.62
C SER A 74 8.88 -14.30 1.36
N LEU A 75 9.57 -15.32 1.89
CA LEU A 75 8.92 -16.39 2.65
C LEU A 75 8.17 -15.86 3.88
N ALA A 76 8.77 -14.95 4.63
CA ALA A 76 8.12 -14.35 5.79
C ALA A 76 6.90 -13.51 5.42
N VAL A 77 6.99 -12.69 4.37
CA VAL A 77 5.87 -11.86 3.88
C VAL A 77 4.72 -12.74 3.37
N PHE A 78 5.00 -13.79 2.61
CA PHE A 78 3.98 -14.72 2.15
C PHE A 78 3.35 -15.47 3.33
N ALA A 79 4.15 -15.99 4.25
CA ALA A 79 3.64 -16.69 5.43
C ALA A 79 2.75 -15.77 6.28
N TRP A 80 3.19 -14.55 6.62
CA TRP A 80 2.40 -13.58 7.38
C TRP A 80 1.19 -13.05 6.60
N GLY A 81 1.19 -13.14 5.27
CA GLY A 81 0.07 -12.76 4.42
C GLY A 81 -1.11 -13.74 4.45
N LEU A 82 -0.84 -15.02 4.74
CA LEU A 82 -1.86 -16.08 4.71
C LEU A 82 -2.90 -15.91 5.85
N PRO A 83 -4.21 -15.93 5.55
CA PRO A 83 -5.26 -15.81 6.56
C PRO A 83 -5.13 -16.86 7.68
N ALA A 84 -4.76 -18.10 7.35
CA ALA A 84 -4.56 -19.18 8.31
C ALA A 84 -3.43 -18.88 9.30
N VAL A 85 -2.31 -18.32 8.82
CA VAL A 85 -1.18 -17.95 9.68
C VAL A 85 -1.57 -16.78 10.57
N LYS A 86 -2.23 -15.75 10.04
CA LYS A 86 -2.74 -14.64 10.85
C LYS A 86 -3.72 -15.11 11.93
N ALA A 87 -4.65 -16.01 11.59
CA ALA A 87 -5.60 -16.57 12.54
C ALA A 87 -4.89 -17.36 13.66
N GLY A 88 -3.85 -18.12 13.31
CA GLY A 88 -2.95 -18.78 14.27
C GLY A 88 -2.22 -17.81 15.18
N LEU A 89 -1.57 -16.81 14.60
CA LEU A 89 -0.83 -15.81 15.37
C LEU A 89 -1.75 -14.96 16.26
N GLU A 90 -3.02 -14.77 15.90
CA GLU A 90 -3.99 -14.05 16.75
C GLU A 90 -4.70 -14.95 17.77
N ALA A 91 -4.33 -16.23 17.86
CA ALA A 91 -4.95 -17.23 18.73
C ALA A 91 -6.48 -17.30 18.57
N LYS A 92 -6.99 -17.08 17.35
CA LYS A 92 -8.44 -17.16 17.07
C LYS A 92 -8.97 -18.57 17.36
N PRO A 93 -10.28 -18.72 17.68
CA PRO A 93 -10.87 -20.00 18.06
C PRO A 93 -10.63 -21.14 17.05
N GLU A 94 -10.45 -20.79 15.78
CA GLU A 94 -10.30 -21.71 14.64
C GLU A 94 -8.84 -22.15 14.41
N SER A 95 -7.91 -21.81 15.30
CA SER A 95 -6.48 -21.98 15.05
C SER A 95 -5.79 -23.08 15.86
N ILE A 96 -4.65 -23.56 15.35
CA ILE A 96 -3.80 -24.59 15.98
C ILE A 96 -3.24 -24.11 17.35
N LEU A 97 -3.14 -22.80 17.55
CA LEU A 97 -2.67 -22.17 18.78
C LEU A 97 -3.80 -21.82 19.76
N ALA A 98 -5.06 -22.12 19.41
CA ALA A 98 -6.21 -21.89 20.27
C ALA A 98 -6.04 -22.66 21.60
N GLY A 99 -5.93 -21.92 22.70
CA GLY A 99 -5.76 -22.47 24.05
C GLY A 99 -4.32 -22.57 24.57
N ILE A 100 -3.29 -22.36 23.74
CA ILE A 100 -1.88 -22.37 24.18
C ILE A 100 -1.42 -20.96 24.60
N VAL A 101 -1.87 -19.94 23.87
CA VAL A 101 -1.52 -18.54 24.14
C VAL A 101 -2.80 -17.73 24.30
N PRO A 102 -2.97 -16.92 25.37
CA PRO A 102 -4.16 -16.10 25.53
C PRO A 102 -4.26 -15.07 24.41
N VAL A 103 -5.44 -14.92 23.79
CA VAL A 103 -5.72 -13.88 22.78
C VAL A 103 -5.35 -12.48 23.30
N ALA A 104 -5.60 -12.22 24.58
CA ALA A 104 -5.24 -10.98 25.25
C ALA A 104 -3.72 -10.69 25.28
N ALA A 105 -2.87 -11.71 25.18
CA ALA A 105 -1.41 -11.53 25.12
C ALA A 105 -0.92 -11.18 23.70
N VAL A 106 -1.67 -11.58 22.67
CA VAL A 106 -1.21 -11.48 21.27
C VAL A 106 -1.94 -10.42 20.45
N ALA A 107 -3.19 -10.14 20.80
CA ALA A 107 -3.98 -9.07 20.23
C ALA A 107 -4.82 -8.36 21.32
N PRO A 108 -4.19 -7.72 22.34
CA PRO A 108 -4.93 -6.98 23.34
C PRO A 108 -5.71 -5.83 22.69
N GLU A 109 -6.97 -5.70 23.12
CA GLU A 109 -7.88 -4.63 22.71
C GLU A 109 -8.00 -3.63 23.86
N PHE A 110 -7.61 -2.39 23.59
CA PHE A 110 -7.68 -1.30 24.54
C PHE A 110 -8.81 -0.36 24.11
N PRO A 111 -9.93 -0.28 24.85
CA PRO A 111 -10.93 0.74 24.59
C PRO A 111 -10.32 2.11 24.85
N VAL A 112 -10.43 3.03 23.90
CA VAL A 112 -9.83 4.36 24.02
C VAL A 112 -10.57 5.12 25.12
N PRO A 113 -9.88 5.53 26.21
CA PRO A 113 -10.53 6.22 27.32
C PRO A 113 -11.27 7.46 26.82
N ARG A 114 -12.52 7.65 27.27
CA ARG A 114 -13.41 8.79 26.95
C ARG A 114 -13.92 8.86 25.51
N LEU A 115 -13.46 8.00 24.59
CA LEU A 115 -13.91 8.01 23.19
C LEU A 115 -14.70 6.76 22.82
N HIS A 116 -14.43 5.63 23.47
CA HIS A 116 -15.16 4.39 23.21
C HIS A 116 -16.67 4.59 23.40
N GLU A 117 -17.43 4.40 22.33
CA GLU A 117 -18.90 4.54 22.29
C GLU A 117 -19.42 5.95 22.65
N ALA A 118 -18.55 6.96 22.67
CA ALA A 118 -18.95 8.34 22.94
C ALA A 118 -19.56 9.04 21.71
N VAL A 119 -19.22 8.56 20.51
CA VAL A 119 -19.70 9.09 19.23
C VAL A 119 -20.73 8.12 18.68
N ALA A 120 -21.84 8.63 18.16
CA ALA A 120 -22.86 7.84 17.49
C ALA A 120 -23.05 8.34 16.06
N LYS A 121 -23.07 7.42 15.11
CA LYS A 121 -23.57 7.67 13.76
C LYS A 121 -25.08 7.51 13.75
N VAL A 122 -25.74 8.38 13.00
CA VAL A 122 -27.19 8.40 12.83
C VAL A 122 -27.51 8.42 11.33
N ALA A 123 -28.72 8.01 10.95
CA ALA A 123 -29.18 8.12 9.58
C ALA A 123 -29.01 9.57 9.06
N PRO A 124 -28.52 9.79 7.83
CA PRO A 124 -28.28 8.81 6.77
C PRO A 124 -26.90 8.13 6.80
N ALA A 125 -26.02 8.42 7.74
CA ALA A 125 -24.65 7.88 7.76
C ALA A 125 -24.56 6.37 8.02
N THR A 126 -25.61 5.81 8.61
CA THR A 126 -25.77 4.38 8.93
C THR A 126 -27.19 3.95 8.62
N HIS A 127 -27.37 2.66 8.30
CA HIS A 127 -28.71 2.06 8.14
C HIS A 127 -29.46 1.89 9.48
N LEU A 128 -28.76 2.04 10.60
CA LEU A 128 -29.31 2.02 11.95
C LEU A 128 -29.65 3.44 12.42
N ASP A 129 -30.72 3.57 13.20
CA ASP A 129 -31.15 4.84 13.81
C ASP A 129 -30.04 5.48 14.67
N ARG A 130 -29.25 4.63 15.35
CA ARG A 130 -28.10 5.04 16.13
C ARG A 130 -27.09 3.90 16.25
N GLU A 131 -25.92 4.06 15.63
CA GLU A 131 -24.79 3.12 15.75
C GLU A 131 -23.65 3.79 16.54
N LEU A 132 -23.27 3.21 17.68
CA LEU A 132 -22.17 3.72 18.49
C LEU A 132 -20.82 3.36 17.83
N GLU A 133 -19.98 4.36 17.56
CA GLU A 133 -18.64 4.16 17.01
C GLU A 133 -17.73 3.53 18.08
N ARG A 134 -17.34 2.27 17.86
CA ARG A 134 -16.41 1.56 18.73
C ARG A 134 -14.99 2.08 18.49
N ALA A 135 -14.46 2.88 19.42
CA ALA A 135 -13.06 3.28 19.44
C ALA A 135 -12.24 2.27 20.25
N VAL A 136 -11.73 1.23 19.58
CA VAL A 136 -10.90 0.18 20.19
C VAL A 136 -9.55 0.14 19.49
N TYR A 137 -8.47 0.33 20.25
CA TYR A 137 -7.13 0.12 19.75
C TYR A 137 -6.74 -1.36 19.91
N ARG A 138 -6.59 -2.06 18.78
CA ARG A 138 -6.18 -3.46 18.75
C ARG A 138 -4.68 -3.56 18.46
N LEU A 139 -3.90 -4.04 19.41
CA LEU A 139 -2.46 -4.21 19.26
C LEU A 139 -2.13 -5.62 18.75
N ASN A 140 -2.15 -5.81 17.44
CA ASN A 140 -1.88 -7.10 16.81
C ASN A 140 -0.38 -7.31 16.51
N TRP A 141 0.47 -7.11 17.51
CA TRP A 141 1.92 -7.01 17.32
C TRP A 141 2.54 -8.26 16.68
N LEU A 142 2.05 -9.47 16.97
CA LEU A 142 2.61 -10.70 16.40
C LEU A 142 2.13 -10.95 14.96
N SER A 143 0.85 -10.69 14.65
CA SER A 143 0.29 -10.89 13.31
C SER A 143 0.57 -9.73 12.34
N ALA A 144 1.10 -8.62 12.85
CA ALA A 144 1.57 -7.50 12.02
C ALA A 144 2.65 -7.96 11.03
N ALA A 145 2.53 -7.56 9.77
CA ALA A 145 3.47 -7.93 8.70
C ALA A 145 4.92 -7.51 9.02
N GLY A 146 5.11 -6.40 9.75
CA GLY A 146 6.42 -5.94 10.19
C GLY A 146 7.16 -6.94 11.08
N THR A 147 6.45 -7.76 11.85
CA THR A 147 7.05 -8.80 12.71
C THR A 147 7.62 -9.93 11.88
N GLY A 148 6.94 -10.34 10.80
CA GLY A 148 7.49 -11.29 9.82
C GLY A 148 8.78 -10.76 9.17
N ILE A 149 8.79 -9.48 8.77
CA ILE A 149 9.98 -8.83 8.19
C ILE A 149 11.14 -8.77 9.20
N LEU A 150 10.85 -8.47 10.47
CA LEU A 150 11.85 -8.45 11.53
C LEU A 150 12.46 -9.84 11.73
N LEU A 151 11.64 -10.89 11.77
CA LEU A 151 12.12 -12.27 11.88
C LEU A 151 12.98 -12.66 10.67
N ALA A 152 12.56 -12.32 9.45
CA ALA A 152 13.38 -12.54 8.26
C ALA A 152 14.76 -11.85 8.37
N ALA A 153 14.81 -10.62 8.87
CA ALA A 153 16.06 -9.92 9.12
C ALA A 153 16.92 -10.61 10.20
N LEU A 154 16.30 -11.11 11.28
CA LEU A 154 17.00 -11.85 12.34
C LEU A 154 17.60 -13.17 11.83
N PHE A 155 16.99 -13.84 10.85
CA PHE A 155 17.59 -14.99 10.17
C PHE A 155 18.66 -14.60 9.15
N ALA A 156 18.48 -13.47 8.45
CA ALA A 156 19.43 -12.99 7.44
C ALA A 156 20.76 -12.53 8.05
N ILE A 157 20.76 -11.91 9.24
CA ILE A 157 21.98 -11.40 9.91
C ILE A 157 23.04 -12.51 10.14
N PRO A 158 22.74 -13.63 10.82
CA PRO A 158 23.71 -14.70 11.02
C PRO A 158 24.04 -15.42 9.71
N TRP A 159 23.07 -15.57 8.80
CA TRP A 159 23.30 -16.17 7.48
C TRP A 159 24.36 -15.41 6.68
N LEU A 160 24.28 -14.07 6.70
CA LEU A 160 25.23 -13.19 6.02
C LEU A 160 26.55 -13.00 6.79
N GLY A 161 26.70 -13.62 7.96
CA GLY A 161 27.89 -13.45 8.81
C GLY A 161 28.09 -12.02 9.32
N ILE A 162 27.01 -11.23 9.44
CA ILE A 162 27.10 -9.84 9.89
C ILE A 162 27.27 -9.83 11.40
N ALA A 163 28.36 -9.21 11.87
CA ALA A 163 28.61 -9.03 13.30
C ALA A 163 27.42 -8.30 13.98
N PRO A 164 26.92 -8.76 15.16
CA PRO A 164 25.76 -8.17 15.82
C PRO A 164 25.88 -6.66 16.10
N ARG A 165 27.10 -6.21 16.42
CA ARG A 165 27.39 -4.77 16.63
C ARG A 165 27.15 -3.94 15.37
N ARG A 166 27.51 -4.48 14.20
CA ARG A 166 27.28 -3.83 12.90
C ARG A 166 25.79 -3.82 12.56
N ALA A 167 25.09 -4.93 12.77
CA ALA A 167 23.65 -5.01 12.57
C ALA A 167 22.89 -3.98 13.44
N TRP A 168 23.23 -3.88 14.74
CA TRP A 168 22.62 -2.92 15.66
C TRP A 168 22.91 -1.46 15.27
N ARG A 169 24.12 -1.17 14.77
CA ARG A 169 24.46 0.16 14.24
C ARG A 169 23.64 0.50 12.99
N ILE A 170 23.48 -0.43 12.06
CA ILE A 170 22.65 -0.22 10.85
C ILE A 170 21.19 0.00 11.26
N TRP A 171 20.69 -0.78 12.22
CA TRP A 171 19.32 -0.65 12.71
C TRP A 171 19.04 0.73 13.31
N ARG A 172 19.92 1.25 14.20
CA ARG A 172 19.73 2.60 14.77
C ARG A 172 19.84 3.71 13.72
N GLU A 173 20.75 3.57 12.75
CA GLU A 173 20.94 4.56 11.69
C GLU A 173 19.68 4.62 10.80
N ASN A 174 19.10 3.46 10.48
CA ASN A 174 17.82 3.40 9.77
C ASN A 174 16.67 3.95 10.61
N LEU A 175 16.62 3.66 11.91
CA LEU A 175 15.57 4.21 12.78
C LEU A 175 15.63 5.75 12.84
N ALA A 176 16.83 6.32 12.95
CA ALA A 176 17.03 7.76 12.91
C ALA A 176 16.62 8.37 11.56
N ARG A 177 16.94 7.70 10.44
CA ARG A 177 16.52 8.12 9.09
C ARG A 177 15.00 8.08 8.90
N LEU A 178 14.32 7.10 9.51
CA LEU A 178 12.88 6.91 9.38
C LEU A 178 12.06 7.68 10.44
N ALA A 179 12.70 8.28 11.45
CA ALA A 179 12.01 8.96 12.54
C ALA A 179 11.07 10.08 12.05
N ILE A 180 11.53 10.92 11.14
CA ILE A 180 10.71 12.02 10.58
C ILE A 180 9.51 11.46 9.79
N PRO A 181 9.70 10.54 8.81
CA PRO A 181 8.57 9.87 8.14
C PRO A 181 7.58 9.20 9.10
N LEU A 182 8.05 8.55 10.17
CA LEU A 182 7.20 7.90 11.16
C LEU A 182 6.32 8.91 11.91
N VAL A 183 6.87 10.07 12.29
CA VAL A 183 6.09 11.15 12.91
C VAL A 183 5.03 11.68 11.96
N THR A 184 5.37 11.86 10.67
CA THR A 184 4.40 12.27 9.66
C THR A 184 3.26 11.25 9.56
N ILE A 185 3.56 9.97 9.38
CA ILE A 185 2.54 8.90 9.31
C ILE A 185 1.67 8.88 10.57
N ALA A 186 2.26 9.02 11.76
CA ALA A 186 1.51 9.07 13.01
C ALA A 186 0.55 10.27 13.06
N ALA A 187 1.01 11.47 12.67
CA ALA A 187 0.17 12.66 12.61
C ALA A 187 -0.95 12.54 11.57
N MET A 188 -0.67 11.91 10.43
CA MET A 188 -1.65 11.63 9.38
C MET A 188 -2.76 10.68 9.85
N LEU A 189 -2.39 9.58 10.52
CA LEU A 189 -3.35 8.65 11.11
C LEU A 189 -4.15 9.33 12.24
N ALA A 190 -3.51 10.16 13.06
CA ALA A 190 -4.20 10.92 14.09
C ALA A 190 -5.25 11.86 13.46
N LEU A 191 -4.90 12.58 12.40
CA LEU A 191 -5.84 13.43 11.66
C LEU A 191 -7.00 12.60 11.08
N ALA A 192 -6.71 11.44 10.49
CA ALA A 192 -7.73 10.54 9.95
C ALA A 192 -8.74 10.09 11.03
N PHE A 193 -8.26 9.71 12.22
CA PHE A 193 -9.13 9.36 13.33
C PHE A 193 -9.92 10.57 13.84
N VAL A 194 -9.30 11.75 13.91
CA VAL A 194 -9.99 12.99 14.29
C VAL A 194 -11.13 13.28 13.31
N THR A 195 -10.87 13.26 12.00
CA THR A 195 -11.90 13.53 10.97
C THR A 195 -13.03 12.51 10.97
N ARG A 196 -12.71 11.25 11.32
CA ARG A 196 -13.69 10.16 11.45
C ARG A 196 -14.58 10.34 12.68
N TYR A 197 -13.98 10.55 13.85
CA TYR A 197 -14.74 10.67 15.09
C TYR A 197 -15.44 12.04 15.24
N SER A 198 -14.99 13.08 14.52
CA SER A 198 -15.72 14.35 14.41
C SER A 198 -16.88 14.30 13.41
N GLY A 199 -17.03 13.21 12.64
CA GLY A 199 -18.06 13.06 11.60
C GLY A 199 -17.82 13.91 10.35
N THR A 200 -16.63 14.49 10.19
CA THR A 200 -16.30 15.34 9.03
C THR A 200 -16.25 14.51 7.73
N ASP A 201 -15.75 13.28 7.81
CA ASP A 201 -15.74 12.32 6.71
C ASP A 201 -17.14 11.97 6.20
N VAL A 202 -18.10 11.79 7.12
CA VAL A 202 -19.52 11.54 6.82
C VAL A 202 -20.14 12.74 6.12
N ILE A 203 -19.94 13.96 6.64
CA ILE A 203 -20.50 15.19 6.04
C ILE A 203 -19.98 15.38 4.61
N LEU A 204 -18.67 15.21 4.43
CA LEU A 204 -18.06 15.36 3.10
C LEU A 204 -18.50 14.24 2.15
N GLY A 205 -18.66 13.01 2.65
CA GLY A 205 -19.22 11.90 1.86
C GLY A 205 -20.66 12.16 1.41
N LEU A 206 -21.51 12.63 2.32
CA LEU A 206 -22.88 13.05 2.01
C LEU A 206 -22.90 14.20 0.99
N ALA A 207 -21.99 15.16 1.08
CA ALA A 207 -21.87 16.22 0.08
C ALA A 207 -21.50 15.66 -1.31
N MET A 208 -20.62 14.64 -1.35
CA MET A 208 -20.20 13.99 -2.59
C MET A 208 -21.29 13.15 -3.26
N THR A 209 -22.33 12.72 -2.54
CA THR A 209 -23.48 12.03 -3.15
C THR A 209 -24.15 12.85 -4.25
N ARG A 210 -24.03 14.19 -4.22
CA ARG A 210 -24.55 15.07 -5.27
C ARG A 210 -23.89 14.85 -6.64
N THR A 211 -22.72 14.21 -6.70
CA THR A 211 -22.07 13.83 -7.97
C THR A 211 -22.76 12.67 -8.68
N GLY A 212 -23.61 11.91 -7.97
CA GLY A 212 -24.45 10.86 -8.54
C GLY A 212 -23.67 9.79 -9.30
N PRO A 213 -24.08 9.40 -10.53
CA PRO A 213 -23.46 8.29 -11.26
C PRO A 213 -22.03 8.58 -11.72
N ALA A 214 -21.58 9.83 -11.67
CA ALA A 214 -20.20 10.20 -11.98
C ALA A 214 -19.24 10.00 -10.79
N TYR A 215 -19.76 9.70 -9.60
CA TYR A 215 -18.95 9.54 -8.39
C TYR A 215 -17.78 8.54 -8.54
N PRO A 216 -17.92 7.36 -9.18
CA PRO A 216 -16.81 6.42 -9.32
C PRO A 216 -15.56 7.01 -10.01
N LEU A 217 -15.76 7.92 -10.97
CA LEU A 217 -14.67 8.67 -11.60
C LEU A 217 -13.97 9.60 -10.59
N PHE A 218 -14.76 10.33 -9.79
CA PHE A 218 -14.24 11.22 -8.75
C PHE A 218 -13.63 10.47 -7.56
N ALA A 219 -14.10 9.26 -7.25
CA ALA A 219 -13.57 8.42 -6.19
C ALA A 219 -12.08 8.12 -6.42
N ALA A 220 -11.70 7.80 -7.67
CA ALA A 220 -10.30 7.61 -8.05
C ALA A 220 -9.48 8.90 -7.98
N LEU A 221 -10.05 10.04 -8.41
CA LEU A 221 -9.38 11.35 -8.33
C LEU A 221 -9.20 11.84 -6.89
N LEU A 222 -10.12 11.50 -5.99
CA LEU A 222 -10.04 11.80 -4.57
C LEU A 222 -8.93 10.97 -3.92
N GLY A 223 -8.81 9.70 -4.29
CA GLY A 223 -7.68 8.85 -3.92
C GLY A 223 -6.34 9.40 -4.41
N TRP A 224 -6.28 9.81 -5.69
CA TRP A 224 -5.12 10.47 -6.30
C TRP A 224 -4.69 11.73 -5.54
N LEU A 225 -5.64 12.61 -5.23
CA LEU A 225 -5.38 13.84 -4.48
C LEU A 225 -4.89 13.53 -3.06
N GLY A 226 -5.52 12.54 -2.41
CA GLY A 226 -5.10 12.09 -1.09
C GLY A 226 -3.65 11.64 -1.12
N VAL A 227 -3.26 10.75 -2.03
CA VAL A 227 -1.88 10.26 -2.04
C VAL A 227 -0.87 11.30 -2.50
N ALA A 228 -1.25 12.20 -3.42
CA ALA A 228 -0.41 13.33 -3.80
C ALA A 228 -0.05 14.23 -2.60
N LEU A 229 -1.00 14.44 -1.68
CA LEU A 229 -0.80 15.25 -0.47
C LEU A 229 -0.12 14.48 0.66
N THR A 230 -0.45 13.20 0.81
CA THR A 230 -0.06 12.38 1.97
C THR A 230 1.20 11.55 1.74
N GLY A 231 1.59 11.31 0.49
CA GLY A 231 2.71 10.44 0.10
C GLY A 231 2.48 8.94 0.33
N SER A 232 1.29 8.52 0.80
CA SER A 232 1.04 7.14 1.19
C SER A 232 -0.41 6.71 0.97
N ASP A 233 -0.59 5.59 0.27
CA ASP A 233 -1.92 4.96 0.10
C ASP A 233 -2.54 4.58 1.44
N THR A 234 -1.73 4.17 2.42
CA THR A 234 -2.23 3.80 3.75
C THR A 234 -2.81 5.02 4.47
N SER A 235 -2.11 6.15 4.44
CA SER A 235 -2.57 7.39 5.04
C SER A 235 -3.81 7.94 4.31
N SER A 236 -3.82 7.91 2.98
CA SER A 236 -4.97 8.32 2.17
C SER A 236 -6.21 7.46 2.44
N ASN A 237 -6.05 6.13 2.53
CA ASN A 237 -7.14 5.22 2.87
C ASN A 237 -7.66 5.43 4.29
N ALA A 238 -6.78 5.71 5.25
CA ALA A 238 -7.20 6.06 6.60
C ALA A 238 -8.04 7.35 6.62
N MET A 239 -7.63 8.37 5.86
CA MET A 239 -8.31 9.68 5.81
C MET A 239 -9.62 9.66 5.02
N PHE A 240 -9.65 9.00 3.86
CA PHE A 240 -10.77 9.10 2.92
C PHE A 240 -11.56 7.80 2.76
N GLY A 241 -11.10 6.67 3.30
CA GLY A 241 -11.77 5.39 3.12
C GLY A 241 -13.19 5.34 3.71
N SER A 242 -13.41 5.95 4.87
CA SER A 242 -14.74 6.05 5.47
C SER A 242 -15.68 6.93 4.66
N LEU A 243 -15.19 8.07 4.15
CA LEU A 243 -15.92 8.94 3.23
C LEU A 243 -16.34 8.18 1.98
N GLN A 244 -15.42 7.45 1.37
CA GLN A 244 -15.65 6.66 0.15
C GLN A 244 -16.71 5.59 0.39
N ARG A 245 -16.62 4.89 1.52
CA ARG A 245 -17.61 3.90 1.96
C ARG A 245 -19.00 4.52 2.15
N VAL A 246 -19.11 5.59 2.93
CA VAL A 246 -20.39 6.26 3.20
C VAL A 246 -21.03 6.75 1.90
N THR A 247 -20.25 7.35 1.02
CA THR A 247 -20.77 7.84 -0.27
C THR A 247 -21.25 6.70 -1.17
N ALA A 248 -20.52 5.58 -1.19
CA ALA A 248 -20.92 4.39 -1.94
C ALA A 248 -22.26 3.83 -1.43
N GLU A 249 -22.40 3.67 -0.11
CA GLU A 249 -23.63 3.16 0.53
C GLU A 249 -24.83 4.08 0.22
N GLN A 250 -24.65 5.40 0.22
CA GLN A 250 -25.72 6.36 -0.11
C GLN A 250 -26.10 6.39 -1.58
N LEU A 251 -25.16 6.11 -2.47
CA LEU A 251 -25.40 6.06 -3.92
C LEU A 251 -25.83 4.66 -4.40
N GLY A 252 -25.92 3.67 -3.51
CA GLY A 252 -26.19 2.28 -3.88
C GLY A 252 -25.08 1.66 -4.74
N LEU A 253 -23.84 2.16 -4.61
CA LEU A 253 -22.66 1.62 -5.28
C LEU A 253 -21.99 0.59 -4.38
N ASP A 254 -21.28 -0.37 -4.97
CA ASP A 254 -20.49 -1.34 -4.20
C ASP A 254 -19.39 -0.64 -3.37
N PRO A 255 -19.45 -0.70 -2.02
CA PRO A 255 -18.44 -0.09 -1.16
C PRO A 255 -17.04 -0.66 -1.40
N LEU A 256 -16.92 -1.93 -1.78
CA LEU A 256 -15.64 -2.55 -2.09
C LEU A 256 -14.99 -1.88 -3.31
N LEU A 257 -15.74 -1.71 -4.40
CA LEU A 257 -15.27 -1.04 -5.61
C LEU A 257 -14.83 0.40 -5.33
N ILE A 258 -15.63 1.18 -4.62
CA ILE A 258 -15.33 2.59 -4.37
C ILE A 258 -14.16 2.77 -3.39
N CYS A 259 -14.07 1.95 -2.34
CA CYS A 259 -12.93 1.98 -1.42
C CYS A 259 -11.63 1.52 -2.12
N THR A 260 -11.69 0.54 -3.02
CA THR A 260 -10.53 0.11 -3.81
C THR A 260 -10.15 1.13 -4.89
N ALA A 261 -11.10 1.88 -5.42
CA ALA A 261 -10.83 3.00 -6.33
C ALA A 261 -9.99 4.09 -5.65
N ASN A 262 -10.22 4.35 -4.35
CA ASN A 262 -9.40 5.27 -3.58
C ASN A 262 -7.92 4.86 -3.56
N SER A 263 -7.64 3.56 -3.37
CA SER A 263 -6.28 3.04 -3.40
C SER A 263 -5.69 3.06 -4.81
N THR A 264 -6.44 2.59 -5.80
CA THR A 264 -5.97 2.49 -7.20
C THR A 264 -5.67 3.86 -7.81
N GLY A 265 -6.55 4.84 -7.56
CA GLY A 265 -6.30 6.24 -7.94
C GLY A 265 -5.14 6.85 -7.15
N GLY A 266 -5.01 6.48 -5.86
CA GLY A 266 -3.90 6.85 -5.00
C GLY A 266 -2.52 6.49 -5.54
N VAL A 267 -2.36 5.28 -6.11
CA VAL A 267 -1.09 4.87 -6.75
C VAL A 267 -0.68 5.85 -7.85
N MET A 268 -1.63 6.41 -8.59
CA MET A 268 -1.32 7.43 -9.61
C MET A 268 -0.87 8.74 -8.98
N GLY A 269 -1.32 9.05 -7.76
CA GLY A 269 -0.92 10.24 -6.98
C GLY A 269 0.52 10.18 -6.49
N LYS A 270 1.09 8.99 -6.23
CA LYS A 270 2.51 8.83 -5.82
C LYS A 270 3.50 9.48 -6.77
N MET A 271 3.17 9.52 -8.06
CA MET A 271 4.04 10.14 -9.06
C MET A 271 4.29 11.64 -8.80
N ILE A 272 3.36 12.32 -8.13
CA ILE A 272 3.44 13.76 -7.84
C ILE A 272 3.60 14.07 -6.36
N ASP A 273 3.72 13.05 -5.51
CA ASP A 273 3.95 13.27 -4.09
C ASP A 273 5.37 13.82 -3.86
N ALA A 274 5.48 14.75 -2.91
CA ALA A 274 6.73 15.47 -2.68
C ALA A 274 7.87 14.54 -2.23
N GLN A 275 7.55 13.45 -1.51
CA GLN A 275 8.57 12.52 -0.99
C GLN A 275 9.19 11.72 -2.15
N SER A 276 8.37 11.18 -3.04
CA SER A 276 8.81 10.46 -4.23
C SER A 276 9.61 11.35 -5.18
N ILE A 277 9.20 12.61 -5.37
CA ILE A 277 9.94 13.55 -6.22
C ILE A 277 11.32 13.87 -5.63
N VAL A 278 11.43 14.11 -4.32
CA VAL A 278 12.72 14.37 -3.66
C VAL A 278 13.64 13.15 -3.74
N VAL A 279 13.12 11.94 -3.55
CA VAL A 279 13.89 10.70 -3.71
C VAL A 279 14.34 10.52 -5.17
N ALA A 280 13.48 10.81 -6.14
CA ALA A 280 13.83 10.74 -7.55
C ALA A 280 14.91 11.78 -7.94
N ALA A 281 14.80 13.02 -7.45
CA ALA A 281 15.77 14.08 -7.69
C ALA A 281 17.17 13.71 -7.17
N THR A 282 17.23 13.23 -5.92
CA THR A 282 18.48 12.80 -5.28
C THR A 282 19.09 11.58 -5.97
N ALA A 283 18.27 10.60 -6.37
CA ALA A 283 18.74 9.40 -7.09
C ALA A 283 19.26 9.71 -8.50
N THR A 284 18.72 10.74 -9.15
CA THR A 284 19.10 11.16 -10.52
C THR A 284 20.14 12.29 -10.56
N GLY A 285 20.62 12.74 -9.40
CA GLY A 285 21.57 13.86 -9.30
C GLY A 285 21.01 15.19 -9.83
N ILE A 286 19.68 15.35 -9.84
CA ILE A 286 18.97 16.55 -10.29
C ILE A 286 18.52 17.36 -9.06
N ASP A 287 19.44 17.60 -8.13
CA ASP A 287 19.18 18.30 -6.88
C ASP A 287 18.65 19.74 -7.14
N ARG A 288 17.70 20.19 -6.32
CA ARG A 288 17.10 21.55 -6.38
C ARG A 288 16.32 21.86 -7.66
N ARG A 289 15.94 20.83 -8.42
CA ARG A 289 15.09 20.92 -9.63
C ARG A 289 13.85 20.03 -9.55
N GLU A 290 13.36 19.80 -8.34
CA GLU A 290 12.16 19.00 -8.03
C GLU A 290 10.92 19.53 -8.78
N GLY A 291 10.80 20.86 -8.88
CA GLY A 291 9.70 21.51 -9.61
C GLY A 291 9.68 21.19 -11.12
N ALA A 292 10.84 20.94 -11.74
CA ALA A 292 10.92 20.53 -13.14
C ALA A 292 10.44 19.08 -13.33
N ILE A 293 10.79 18.20 -12.38
CA ILE A 293 10.29 16.82 -12.33
C ILE A 293 8.76 16.84 -12.16
N LEU A 294 8.25 17.60 -11.18
CA LEU A 294 6.82 17.75 -10.93
C LEU A 294 6.07 18.21 -12.19
N ARG A 295 6.52 19.30 -12.83
CA ARG A 295 5.87 19.82 -14.05
C ARG A 295 5.82 18.80 -15.18
N ARG A 296 6.81 17.93 -15.28
CA ARG A 296 6.87 16.91 -16.34
C ARG A 296 6.01 15.68 -16.01
N VAL A 297 5.96 15.28 -14.75
CA VAL A 297 5.25 14.07 -14.31
C VAL A 297 3.76 14.34 -14.05
N PHE A 298 3.40 15.55 -13.62
CA PHE A 298 2.02 15.95 -13.34
C PHE A 298 0.99 15.59 -14.42
N PRO A 299 1.18 15.94 -15.72
CA PRO A 299 0.20 15.58 -16.74
C PRO A 299 0.04 14.06 -16.93
N HIS A 300 1.12 13.29 -16.76
CA HIS A 300 1.07 11.82 -16.84
C HIS A 300 0.28 11.24 -15.67
N SER A 301 0.54 11.76 -14.46
CA SER A 301 -0.17 11.36 -13.24
C SER A 301 -1.66 11.64 -13.32
N LEU A 302 -2.04 12.84 -13.77
CA LEU A 302 -3.45 13.22 -13.95
C LEU A 302 -4.13 12.39 -15.04
N ALA A 303 -3.47 12.19 -16.19
CA ALA A 303 -4.02 11.37 -17.27
C ALA A 303 -4.28 9.92 -16.81
N LEU A 304 -3.33 9.32 -16.09
CA LEU A 304 -3.49 7.97 -15.54
C LEU A 304 -4.58 7.91 -14.46
N ALA A 305 -4.70 8.93 -13.62
CA ALA A 305 -5.77 9.02 -12.62
C ALA A 305 -7.16 9.10 -13.28
N VAL A 306 -7.30 9.87 -14.36
CA VAL A 306 -8.55 9.94 -15.15
C VAL A 306 -8.84 8.60 -15.82
N LEU A 307 -7.84 7.93 -16.40
CA LEU A 307 -8.02 6.60 -17.01
C LEU A 307 -8.46 5.55 -15.99
N VAL A 308 -7.87 5.57 -14.78
CA VAL A 308 -8.30 4.71 -13.67
C VAL A 308 -9.73 5.05 -13.25
N GLY A 309 -10.07 6.33 -13.12
CA GLY A 309 -11.44 6.70 -12.76
C GLY A 309 -12.47 6.32 -13.83
N LEU A 310 -12.13 6.39 -15.12
CA LEU A 310 -12.96 5.87 -16.20
C LEU A 310 -13.11 4.35 -16.12
N LEU A 311 -12.04 3.63 -15.80
CA LEU A 311 -12.10 2.19 -15.59
C LEU A 311 -13.04 1.84 -14.42
N VAL A 312 -12.93 2.52 -13.29
CA VAL A 312 -13.79 2.32 -12.11
C VAL A 312 -15.25 2.64 -12.46
N TRP A 313 -15.49 3.70 -13.23
CA TRP A 313 -16.82 4.03 -13.72
C TRP A 313 -17.39 2.96 -14.66
N LEU A 314 -16.57 2.33 -15.51
CA LEU A 314 -17.01 1.19 -16.31
C LEU A 314 -17.24 -0.07 -15.46
N GLN A 315 -16.53 -0.21 -14.33
CA GLN A 315 -16.70 -1.33 -13.38
C GLN A 315 -18.02 -1.27 -12.60
N THR A 316 -18.71 -0.13 -12.55
CA THR A 316 -20.08 -0.06 -11.99
C THR A 316 -21.15 -0.53 -12.99
N GLY A 317 -20.80 -0.71 -14.27
CA GLY A 317 -21.74 -1.12 -15.32
C GLY A 317 -21.19 -2.28 -16.16
N PRO A 318 -20.71 -2.04 -17.39
CA PRO A 318 -20.35 -3.10 -18.35
C PRO A 318 -19.20 -4.00 -17.88
N LEU A 319 -18.32 -3.51 -16.99
CA LEU A 319 -17.18 -4.26 -16.46
C LEU A 319 -17.39 -4.73 -15.03
N ALA A 320 -18.64 -4.81 -14.55
CA ALA A 320 -18.96 -5.28 -13.20
C ALA A 320 -18.41 -6.68 -12.90
N TRP A 321 -18.28 -7.54 -13.90
CA TRP A 321 -17.68 -8.87 -13.78
C TRP A 321 -16.22 -8.87 -13.29
N MET A 322 -15.52 -7.74 -13.37
CA MET A 322 -14.15 -7.61 -12.87
C MET A 322 -14.08 -7.46 -11.36
N VAL A 323 -15.18 -7.01 -10.73
CA VAL A 323 -15.25 -6.76 -9.30
C VAL A 323 -15.53 -8.09 -8.59
N PRO A 324 -14.70 -8.49 -7.61
CA PRO A 324 -14.98 -9.68 -6.82
C PRO A 324 -16.36 -9.57 -6.17
N ALA A 325 -17.20 -10.59 -6.35
CA ALA A 325 -18.45 -10.66 -5.59
C ALA A 325 -18.10 -10.67 -4.10
N SER A 326 -18.70 -9.76 -3.33
CA SER A 326 -18.65 -9.84 -1.87
C SER A 326 -19.16 -11.22 -1.47
N ALA A 327 -18.35 -11.98 -0.74
CA ALA A 327 -18.84 -13.20 -0.11
C ALA A 327 -20.03 -12.80 0.79
N PRO A 328 -21.14 -13.56 0.76
CA PRO A 328 -22.31 -13.28 1.60
C PRO A 328 -21.98 -13.32 3.09
#